data_AF-A0A5F2GB10-F1
#
_entry.id   AF-A0A5F2GB10-F1
#
_cell.length_a   1.000
_cell.length_b   1.000
_cell.length_c   1.000
_cell.angle_alpha   90.00
_cell.angle_beta   90.00
_cell.angle_gamma   90.00
#
_symmetry.space_group_name_H-M   'P 1'
#
loop_
_entity.id
_entity.type
_entity.pdbx_description
1 polymer ?
#
loop_
_entity_poly.entity_id
_entity_poly.type
_entity_poly.pdbx_seq_one_letter_code
_entity_poly.pdbx_strand_id
1 'polypeptide(L)' 'MRHLDRITCPIAVVSADQDSPEFKRQSDVFGEALRGMGRLASRTIAFNANHFQEPEHLKDPDTEVSQAAFKLMGI' A
#
# COMPACT_ATOMS: atom_id res chain seq x y z
N MET A 1 -13.90 2.36 -9.55
CA MET A 1 -12.55 2.80 -9.99
C MET A 1 -12.47 2.66 -11.49
N ARG A 2 -11.81 3.59 -12.19
CA ARG A 2 -11.65 3.56 -13.65
C ARG A 2 -10.30 2.92 -14.01
N HIS A 3 -10.21 2.30 -15.19
CA HIS A 3 -8.95 1.79 -15.78
C HIS A 3 -8.25 0.65 -15.01
N LEU A 4 -8.97 -0.11 -14.17
CA LEU A 4 -8.40 -1.27 -13.47
C LEU A 4 -7.86 -2.32 -14.46
N ASP A 5 -8.51 -2.47 -15.61
CA ASP A 5 -8.10 -3.34 -16.71
C ASP A 5 -6.68 -3.07 -17.25
N ARG A 6 -6.11 -1.89 -16.99
CA ARG A 6 -4.76 -1.52 -17.41
C ARG A 6 -3.66 -1.94 -16.44
N ILE A 7 -4.00 -2.46 -15.26
CA ILE A 7 -3.02 -2.87 -14.25
C ILE A 7 -2.56 -4.31 -14.57
N THR A 8 -1.33 -4.43 -15.08
CA THR A 8 -0.77 -5.71 -15.56
C THR A 8 0.31 -6.29 -14.65
N CYS A 9 0.71 -5.57 -13.59
CA CYS A 9 1.74 -5.96 -12.64
C CYS A 9 1.20 -6.13 -11.21
N PRO A 10 1.94 -6.81 -10.31
CA PRO A 10 1.65 -6.82 -8.88
C PRO A 10 1.79 -5.42 -8.28
N ILE A 11 0.91 -5.08 -7.34
CA ILE A 11 0.87 -3.79 -6.65
C ILE A 11 0.87 -4.02 -5.14
N ALA A 12 1.75 -3.30 -4.43
CA ALA A 12 1.67 -3.13 -2.98
C ALA A 12 0.87 -1.86 -2.67
N VAL A 13 -0.06 -1.93 -1.72
CA VAL A 13 -0.83 -0.76 -1.25
C VAL A 13 -0.42 -0.45 0.18
N VAL A 14 -0.10 0.82 0.44
CA VAL A 14 0.20 1.31 1.79
C VAL A 14 -0.81 2.39 2.19
N SER A 15 -1.14 2.43 3.48
CA SER A 15 -1.97 3.45 4.12
C SER A 15 -1.44 3.72 5.52
N ALA A 16 -1.77 4.85 6.14
CA ALA A 16 -1.29 5.17 7.47
C ALA A 16 -2.38 4.98 8.54
N ASP A 17 -1.99 4.58 9.75
CA ASP A 17 -2.93 4.41 10.88
C ASP A 17 -3.51 5.74 11.39
N GLN A 18 -2.86 6.87 11.14
CA GLN A 18 -3.37 8.22 11.46
C GLN A 18 -3.89 8.97 10.22
N ASP A 19 -4.07 8.28 9.09
CA ASP A 19 -4.78 8.85 7.95
C ASP A 19 -6.23 9.17 8.27
N SER A 20 -6.80 10.09 7.48
CA SER A 20 -8.23 10.36 7.52
C SER A 20 -9.02 9.09 7.23
N PRO A 21 -10.25 8.96 7.75
CA PRO A 21 -11.11 7.80 7.45
C PRO A 21 -11.30 7.57 5.95
N GLU A 22 -11.33 8.63 5.14
CA GLU A 22 -11.52 8.52 3.70
C GLU A 22 -10.29 7.96 2.98
N PHE A 23 -9.08 8.35 3.38
CA PHE A 23 -7.85 7.77 2.83
C PHE A 23 -7.77 6.27 3.12
N LYS A 24 -8.05 5.86 4.36
CA LYS A 24 -8.13 4.45 4.75
C LYS A 24 -9.18 3.71 3.93
N ARG A 25 -10.39 4.26 3.80
CA ARG A 25 -11.46 3.67 2.98
C ARG A 25 -11.04 3.49 1.51
N GLN A 26 -10.36 4.48 0.93
CA GLN A 26 -9.90 4.41 -0.46
C GLN A 26 -8.82 3.34 -0.66
N SER A 27 -7.81 3.31 0.21
CA SER A 27 -6.78 2.25 0.20
C SER A 27 -7.39 0.87 0.38
N ASP A 28 -8.40 0.76 1.23
CA ASP A 28 -9.10 -0.50 1.48
C ASP A 28 -9.86 -0.99 0.25
N VAL A 29 -10.68 -0.11 -0.33
CA VAL A 29 -11.47 -0.42 -1.52
C VAL A 29 -10.57 -0.73 -2.72
N PHE A 30 -9.47 -0.01 -2.90
CA PHE A 30 -8.52 -0.29 -3.98
C PHE A 30 -7.76 -1.61 -3.75
N GLY A 31 -7.35 -1.87 -2.51
CA GLY A 31 -6.73 -3.14 -2.14
C GLY A 31 -7.63 -4.34 -2.44
N GLU A 32 -8.93 -4.26 -2.11
CA GLU A 32 -9.87 -5.33 -2.43
C GLU A 32 -10.12 -5.51 -3.94
N ALA A 33 -10.15 -4.41 -4.70
CA ALA A 33 -10.22 -4.52 -6.16
C ALA A 33 -8.98 -5.20 -6.75
N LEU A 34 -7.78 -4.82 -6.31
CA LEU A 34 -6.53 -5.46 -6.73
C LEU A 34 -6.48 -6.94 -6.33
N ARG A 35 -6.99 -7.29 -5.14
CA ARG A 35 -7.09 -8.68 -4.66
C ARG A 35 -7.99 -9.49 -5.58
N GLY A 36 -9.18 -8.98 -5.92
CA GLY A 36 -10.12 -9.63 -6.84
C GLY A 36 -9.54 -9.85 -8.25
N MET A 37 -8.57 -9.03 -8.66
CA MET A 37 -7.85 -9.16 -9.93
C MET A 37 -6.60 -10.05 -9.85
N GLY A 38 -6.26 -10.58 -8.67
CA GLY A 38 -5.00 -11.32 -8.46
C GLY A 38 -3.75 -10.44 -8.60
N ARG A 39 -3.87 -9.12 -8.39
CA ARG A 39 -2.78 -8.13 -8.54
C ARG A 39 -2.30 -7.54 -7.23
N LEU A 40 -2.96 -7.80 -6.11
CA LEU A 40 -2.50 -7.30 -4.80
C LEU A 40 -1.32 -8.16 -4.29
N ALA A 41 -0.12 -7.58 -4.25
CA ALA A 41 1.07 -8.20 -3.68
C ALA A 41 1.09 -8.11 -2.14
N SER A 42 0.68 -6.97 -1.60
CA SER A 42 0.57 -6.72 -0.17
C SER A 42 -0.36 -5.54 0.11
N ARG A 43 -0.89 -5.51 1.34
CA ARG A 43 -1.55 -4.35 1.93
C ARG A 43 -0.89 -4.09 3.29
N THR A 44 -0.28 -2.93 3.44
CA THR A 44 0.52 -2.56 4.62
C THR A 44 -0.08 -1.32 5.27
N ILE A 45 -0.05 -1.28 6.60
CA ILE A 45 -0.43 -0.09 7.37
C ILE A 45 0.84 0.44 8.01
N ALA A 46 1.22 1.67 7.67
CA ALA A 46 2.28 2.37 8.38
C ALA A 46 1.76 2.81 9.74
N PHE A 47 2.39 2.32 10.81
CA PHE A 47 1.94 2.54 12.17
C PHE A 47 2.58 3.80 12.77
N ASN A 48 1.83 4.55 13.58
CA ASN A 48 2.23 5.82 14.14
C ASN A 48 2.65 6.85 13.08
N ALA A 49 1.94 6.87 11.95
CA ALA A 49 2.21 7.76 10.83
C ALA A 49 0.91 8.37 10.30
N ASN A 50 0.99 9.62 9.84
CA ASN A 50 -0.03 10.25 9.02
C ASN A 50 0.37 10.23 7.53
N HIS A 51 -0.48 10.79 6.68
CA HIS A 51 -0.30 10.87 5.23
C HIS A 51 1.06 11.41 4.76
N PHE A 52 1.66 12.32 5.52
CA PHE A 52 2.94 12.94 5.19
C PHE A 52 4.14 12.17 5.75
N GLN A 53 3.92 11.29 6.72
CA GLN A 53 4.96 10.56 7.44
C GLN A 53 5.07 9.11 6.96
N GLU A 54 4.00 8.51 6.44
CA GLU A 54 4.06 7.15 5.89
C GLU A 54 5.17 6.97 4.84
N PRO A 55 5.38 7.89 3.88
CA PRO A 55 6.47 7.74 2.91
C PRO A 55 7.86 7.82 3.55
N GLU A 56 7.99 8.45 4.72
CA GLU A 56 9.25 8.61 5.42
C GLU A 56 9.75 7.27 6.01
N HIS A 57 8.86 6.30 6.20
CA HIS A 57 9.24 4.96 6.64
C HIS A 57 10.16 4.25 5.62
N LEU A 58 10.13 4.66 4.34
CA LEU A 58 11.08 4.19 3.31
C LEU A 58 12.54 4.57 3.59
N LYS A 59 12.81 5.48 4.53
CA LYS A 59 14.18 5.90 4.89
C LYS A 59 14.91 4.86 5.74
N ASP A 60 14.18 3.97 6.39
CA ASP A 60 14.72 2.91 7.24
C ASP A 60 14.33 1.55 6.64
N PRO A 61 15.29 0.69 6.28
CA PRO A 61 15.02 -0.60 5.64
C PRO A 61 14.20 -1.56 6.52
N ASP A 62 14.18 -1.38 7.84
CA ASP A 62 13.52 -2.30 8.77
C ASP A 62 12.03 -1.98 8.99
N THR A 63 11.52 -0.89 8.41
CA THR A 63 10.10 -0.54 8.50
C THR A 63 9.21 -1.43 7.63
N GLU A 64 7.95 -1.55 8.00
CA GLU A 64 6.93 -2.28 7.26
C GLU A 64 6.75 -1.80 5.81
N VAL A 65 6.96 -0.50 5.56
CA VAL A 65 6.85 0.09 4.21
C VAL A 65 8.05 -0.33 3.35
N SER A 66 9.26 -0.24 3.88
CA SER A 66 10.48 -0.71 3.20
C SER A 66 10.44 -2.20 2.93
N GLN A 67 10.05 -3.01 3.93
CA GLN A 67 9.91 -4.46 3.78
C GLN A 67 8.85 -4.84 2.74
N ALA A 68 7.74 -4.10 2.64
CA ALA A 68 6.76 -4.31 1.58
C ALA A 68 7.32 -3.99 0.20
N ALA A 69 8.15 -2.96 0.07
CA ALA A 69 8.83 -2.60 -1.18
C ALA A 69 9.87 -3.66 -1.58
N PHE A 70 10.69 -4.14 -0.66
CA PHE A 70 11.67 -5.22 -0.90
C PHE A 70 10.99 -6.49 -1.36
N LYS A 71 9.91 -6.91 -0.67
CA LYS A 71 9.11 -8.06 -1.08
C LYS A 71 8.52 -7.90 -2.49
N LEU A 72 8.09 -6.70 -2.86
CA LEU A 72 7.58 -6.41 -4.21
C LEU A 72 8.70 -6.52 -5.27
N MET A 73 9.93 -6.11 -4.93
CA MET A 73 11.11 -6.22 -5.80
C MET A 73 11.72 -7.63 -5.84
N GLY A 74 11.36 -8.49 -4.89
CA GLY A 74 11.90 -9.85 -4.78
C GLY A 74 13.29 -9.90 -4.16
N ILE A 75 13.60 -8.96 -3.26
CA ILE A 75 14.84 -8.91 -2.48
C ILE A 75 14.58 -9.08 -0.98
#